data_AF-A0A1H1N9B7-F1
#
_entry.id   AF-A0A1H1N9B7-F1
#
_cell.length_a   1.000
_cell.length_b   1.000
_cell.length_c   1.000
_cell.angle_alpha   90.00
_cell.angle_beta   90.00
_cell.angle_gamma   90.00
#
_symmetry.space_group_name_H-M   'P 1'
#
loop_
_entity.id
_entity.type
_entity.pdbx_description
1 polymer ?
#
loop_
_entity_poly.entity_id
_entity_poly.type
_entity_poly.pdbx_seq_one_letter_code
_entity_poly.pdbx_strand_id
1 'polypeptide(L)'
;MATTADNAGDLATQEKDASTRLDLGASRWVLLACAVVFLIALFLPFAGEASGWQFLAVTDAATQVQATLTELIFVWLGVLGVVVLTPLTLLTRRFAIAAPGWMVTTVALFISLLAIWLRRTSATIAEEYSHGTGIYLAIVAVAVAVFAYIPVVVGRSAQQAEAAARRAASEELDEVAAAQREAGVSTGRENPLLIDDRRARAAERHRRLDE
;
A
#
# COMPACT_ATOMS: atom_id res chain seq x y z
N MET A 1 42.52 -11.82 9.99
CA MET A 1 41.92 -11.88 8.64
C MET A 1 40.44 -12.34 8.67
N ALA A 2 39.74 -12.26 9.80
CA ALA A 2 38.34 -12.71 9.95
C ALA A 2 37.32 -11.57 10.17
N THR A 3 37.74 -10.31 10.16
CA THR A 3 36.94 -9.17 10.62
C THR A 3 36.12 -8.46 9.53
N THR A 4 36.45 -8.64 8.25
CA THR A 4 35.80 -7.92 7.14
C THR A 4 34.51 -8.59 6.65
N ALA A 5 34.43 -9.92 6.67
CA ALA A 5 33.23 -10.64 6.24
C ALA A 5 32.07 -10.51 7.25
N ASP A 6 32.39 -10.51 8.55
CA ASP A 6 31.41 -10.35 9.63
C ASP A 6 30.83 -8.91 9.62
N ASN A 7 31.69 -7.90 9.42
CA ASN A 7 31.26 -6.51 9.26
C ASN A 7 30.40 -6.30 7.99
N ALA A 8 30.73 -6.92 6.86
CA ALA A 8 29.94 -6.76 5.63
C ALA A 8 28.54 -7.38 5.74
N GLY A 9 28.42 -8.54 6.39
CA GLY A 9 27.13 -9.19 6.65
C GLY A 9 26.27 -8.44 7.66
N ASP A 10 26.88 -7.89 8.71
CA ASP A 10 26.19 -7.08 9.71
C ASP A 10 25.72 -5.74 9.12
N LEU A 11 26.56 -5.09 8.30
CA LEU A 11 26.18 -3.87 7.56
C LEU A 11 25.04 -4.13 6.57
N ALA A 12 25.07 -5.23 5.80
CA ALA A 12 23.98 -5.57 4.88
C ALA A 12 22.65 -5.86 5.61
N THR A 13 22.72 -6.44 6.81
CA THR A 13 21.54 -6.70 7.64
C THR A 13 20.99 -5.39 8.23
N GLN A 14 21.88 -4.51 8.70
CA GLN A 14 21.51 -3.19 9.21
C GLN A 14 20.95 -2.28 8.12
N GLU A 15 21.46 -2.33 6.88
CA GLU A 15 20.90 -1.60 5.73
C GLU A 15 19.51 -2.13 5.32
N LYS A 16 19.29 -3.44 5.43
CA LYS A 16 17.98 -4.07 5.19
C LYS A 16 16.95 -3.70 6.27
N ASP A 17 17.37 -3.63 7.53
CA ASP A 17 16.51 -3.21 8.64
C ASP A 17 16.24 -1.69 8.65
N ALA A 18 17.20 -0.88 8.19
CA ALA A 18 17.00 0.55 8.00
C ALA A 18 16.03 0.85 6.84
N SER A 19 16.13 0.09 5.74
CA SER A 19 15.27 0.26 4.56
C SER A 19 13.82 -0.22 4.73
N THR A 20 13.49 -0.94 5.82
CA THR A 20 12.14 -1.45 6.09
C THR A 20 11.27 -0.54 6.96
N ARG A 21 11.83 0.57 7.47
CA ARG A 21 11.08 1.54 8.27
C ARG A 21 10.30 2.50 7.38
N LEU A 22 8.99 2.56 7.62
CA LEU A 22 8.08 3.47 6.96
C LEU A 22 8.10 4.85 7.60
N ASP A 23 8.00 5.87 6.75
CA ASP A 23 7.59 7.19 7.18
C ASP A 23 6.07 7.30 7.04
N LEU A 24 5.38 7.51 8.16
CA LEU A 24 3.93 7.57 8.19
C LEU A 24 3.40 9.00 8.04
N GLY A 25 4.28 10.02 8.01
CA GLY A 25 3.94 11.42 7.76
C GLY A 25 2.68 11.91 8.50
N ALA A 26 1.83 12.66 7.78
CA ALA A 26 0.52 13.09 8.27
C ALA A 26 -0.52 11.95 8.29
N SER A 27 -0.37 10.94 7.43
CA SER A 27 -1.31 9.81 7.30
C SER A 27 -1.47 9.02 8.59
N ARG A 28 -0.48 9.01 9.49
CA ARG A 28 -0.60 8.36 10.81
C ARG A 28 -1.80 8.83 11.61
N TRP A 29 -2.12 10.12 11.56
CA TRP A 29 -3.21 10.71 12.32
C TRP A 29 -4.57 10.36 11.71
N VAL A 30 -4.64 10.34 10.37
CA VAL A 30 -5.84 9.92 9.64
C VAL A 30 -6.13 8.44 9.91
N LEU A 31 -5.11 7.59 9.82
CA LEU A 31 -5.25 6.16 10.11
C LEU A 31 -5.66 5.89 11.55
N LEU A 32 -5.09 6.62 12.51
CA LEU A 32 -5.51 6.55 13.91
C LEU A 32 -6.97 6.98 14.08
N ALA A 33 -7.37 8.10 13.46
CA ALA A 33 -8.75 8.56 13.49
C ALA A 33 -9.71 7.53 12.88
N CYS A 34 -9.36 6.92 11.74
CA CYS A 34 -10.16 5.85 11.14
C CYS A 34 -10.31 4.65 12.07
N ALA A 35 -9.26 4.24 12.77
CA ALA A 35 -9.33 3.15 13.75
C ALA A 35 -10.30 3.48 14.90
N VAL A 36 -10.22 4.68 15.43
CA VAL A 36 -11.13 5.15 16.50
C VAL A 36 -12.58 5.25 16.00
N VAL A 37 -12.81 5.84 14.82
CA VAL A 37 -14.15 5.96 14.23
C VAL A 37 -14.75 4.58 13.94
N PHE A 38 -13.96 3.64 13.43
CA PHE A 38 -14.43 2.27 13.20
C PHE A 38 -14.81 1.57 14.51
N LEU A 39 -14.01 1.74 15.58
CA LEU A 39 -14.36 1.23 16.90
C LEU A 39 -15.68 1.82 17.42
N ILE A 40 -15.88 3.14 17.27
CA ILE A 40 -17.15 3.79 17.64
C ILE A 40 -18.31 3.22 16.81
N ALA A 41 -18.10 3.01 15.51
CA ALA A 41 -19.11 2.45 14.62
C ALA A 41 -19.58 1.06 15.07
N LEU A 42 -18.71 0.22 15.64
CA LEU A 42 -19.10 -1.11 16.15
C LEU A 42 -20.15 -1.05 17.27
N PHE A 43 -20.26 0.05 18.00
CA PHE A 43 -21.29 0.23 19.03
C PHE A 43 -22.59 0.86 18.50
N LEU A 44 -22.63 1.24 17.23
CA LEU A 44 -23.83 1.73 16.56
C LEU A 44 -24.60 0.57 15.90
N PRO A 45 -25.91 0.76 15.64
CA PRO A 45 -26.73 -0.22 14.93
C PRO A 45 -26.24 -0.41 13.50
N PHE A 46 -26.03 -1.67 13.11
CA PHE A 46 -25.61 -2.09 11.77
C PHE A 46 -26.80 -2.56 10.93
N ALA A 47 -27.71 -3.33 11.52
CA ALA A 47 -29.00 -3.68 10.92
C ALA A 47 -30.05 -3.82 12.04
N GLY A 48 -31.24 -3.22 11.84
CA GLY A 48 -32.23 -3.14 12.91
C GLY A 48 -31.65 -2.52 14.18
N GLU A 49 -31.86 -3.18 15.33
CA GLU A 49 -31.28 -2.79 16.62
C GLU A 49 -29.92 -3.46 16.91
N ALA A 50 -29.47 -4.37 16.04
CA ALA A 50 -28.23 -5.11 16.27
C ALA A 50 -27.00 -4.23 15.99
N SER A 51 -26.12 -4.12 16.99
CA SER A 51 -24.91 -3.31 16.94
C SER A 51 -23.76 -4.04 16.23
N GLY A 52 -22.82 -3.32 15.61
CA GLY A 52 -21.71 -3.93 14.86
C GLY A 52 -20.85 -4.94 15.66
N TRP A 53 -20.67 -4.75 16.96
CA TRP A 53 -19.94 -5.70 17.82
C TRP A 53 -20.67 -7.07 17.93
N GLN A 54 -22.00 -7.08 17.81
CA GLN A 54 -22.81 -8.30 17.85
C GLN A 54 -22.61 -9.14 16.58
N PHE A 55 -22.26 -8.50 15.46
CA PHE A 55 -21.86 -9.17 14.22
C PHE A 55 -20.45 -9.76 14.35
N LEU A 56 -19.53 -9.08 15.04
CA LEU A 56 -18.19 -9.60 15.31
C LEU A 56 -18.26 -10.87 16.17
N ALA A 57 -19.04 -10.85 17.24
CA ALA A 57 -19.21 -11.96 18.17
C ALA A 57 -20.22 -13.03 17.69
N VAL A 58 -20.88 -12.81 16.55
CA VAL A 58 -21.92 -13.71 15.99
C VAL A 58 -22.98 -14.08 17.03
N THR A 59 -23.50 -13.07 17.73
CA THR A 59 -24.51 -13.26 18.79
C THR A 59 -25.91 -13.50 18.23
N ASP A 60 -26.85 -13.93 19.08
CA ASP A 60 -28.25 -14.13 18.72
C ASP A 60 -28.92 -12.88 18.14
N ALA A 61 -28.48 -11.68 18.53
CA ALA A 61 -28.99 -10.44 17.95
C ALA A 61 -28.66 -10.32 16.44
N ALA A 62 -27.48 -10.81 16.02
CA ALA A 62 -27.08 -10.81 14.62
C ALA A 62 -27.88 -11.85 13.80
N THR A 63 -28.21 -12.99 14.40
CA THR A 63 -29.02 -14.02 13.72
C THR A 63 -30.49 -13.57 13.59
N GLN A 64 -31.03 -12.86 14.58
CA GLN A 64 -32.38 -12.31 14.53
C GLN A 64 -32.59 -11.31 13.39
N VAL A 65 -31.61 -10.43 13.13
CA VAL A 65 -31.67 -9.45 12.02
C VAL A 65 -31.25 -10.03 10.67
N GLN A 66 -31.18 -11.37 10.58
CA GLN A 66 -30.78 -12.13 9.40
C GLN A 66 -29.46 -11.61 8.82
N ALA A 67 -28.43 -11.47 9.67
CA ALA A 67 -27.11 -10.99 9.27
C ALA A 67 -26.57 -11.81 8.09
N THR A 68 -26.20 -11.10 7.03
CA THR A 68 -25.70 -11.75 5.82
C THR A 68 -24.22 -12.10 6.00
N LEU A 69 -23.76 -13.19 5.38
CA LEU A 69 -22.36 -13.61 5.47
C LEU A 69 -21.37 -12.50 5.07
N THR A 70 -21.73 -11.67 4.08
CA THR A 70 -20.93 -10.53 3.63
C THR A 70 -20.76 -9.45 4.71
N GLU A 71 -21.77 -9.21 5.55
CA GLU A 71 -21.69 -8.26 6.66
C GLU A 71 -20.78 -8.78 7.78
N LEU A 72 -20.86 -10.08 8.09
CA LEU A 72 -19.97 -10.71 9.05
C LEU A 72 -18.52 -10.62 8.57
N ILE A 73 -18.26 -11.01 7.32
CA ILE A 73 -16.92 -10.92 6.72
C ILE A 73 -16.43 -9.47 6.69
N PHE A 74 -17.29 -8.50 6.37
CA PHE A 74 -16.94 -7.08 6.41
C PHE A 74 -16.48 -6.65 7.80
N VAL A 75 -17.23 -6.98 8.85
CA VAL A 75 -16.88 -6.62 10.23
C VAL A 75 -15.55 -7.26 10.63
N TRP A 76 -15.36 -8.55 10.32
CA TRP A 76 -14.13 -9.27 10.67
C TRP A 76 -12.91 -8.70 9.94
N LEU A 77 -13.02 -8.45 8.63
CA LEU A 77 -11.95 -7.83 7.84
C LEU A 77 -11.68 -6.39 8.27
N GLY A 78 -12.73 -5.62 8.58
CA GLY A 78 -12.61 -4.26 9.07
C GLY A 78 -11.89 -4.20 10.43
N VAL A 79 -12.23 -5.08 11.36
CA VAL A 79 -11.51 -5.22 12.63
C VAL A 79 -10.06 -5.61 12.40
N LEU A 80 -9.80 -6.64 11.59
CA LEU A 80 -8.44 -7.10 11.32
C LEU A 80 -7.58 -6.01 10.64
N GLY A 81 -8.11 -5.35 9.60
CA GLY A 81 -7.39 -4.33 8.83
C GLY A 81 -7.24 -3.01 9.59
N VAL A 82 -8.36 -2.44 10.05
CA VAL A 82 -8.44 -1.08 10.59
C VAL A 82 -8.19 -1.02 12.09
N VAL A 83 -8.62 -2.02 12.87
CA VAL A 83 -8.47 -1.98 14.34
C VAL A 83 -7.19 -2.69 14.81
N VAL A 84 -6.76 -3.75 14.11
CA VAL A 84 -5.59 -4.54 14.53
C VAL A 84 -4.34 -4.16 13.73
N LEU A 85 -4.35 -4.38 12.41
CA LEU A 85 -3.16 -4.18 11.57
C LEU A 85 -2.78 -2.71 11.43
N THR A 86 -3.74 -1.80 11.42
CA THR A 86 -3.45 -0.35 11.31
C THR A 86 -2.70 0.18 12.53
N PRO A 87 -3.18 0.05 13.78
CA PRO A 87 -2.40 0.47 14.95
C PRO A 87 -1.07 -0.28 15.07
N LEU A 88 -1.02 -1.57 14.72
CA LEU A 88 0.21 -2.34 14.70
C LEU A 88 1.23 -1.77 13.69
N THR A 89 0.74 -1.31 12.54
CA THR A 89 1.54 -0.57 11.55
C THR A 89 2.04 0.75 12.12
N LEU A 90 1.19 1.50 12.83
CA LEU A 90 1.59 2.78 13.45
C LEU A 90 2.70 2.60 14.49
N LEU A 91 2.61 1.52 15.28
CA LEU A 91 3.56 1.21 16.34
C LEU A 91 4.89 0.68 15.79
N THR A 92 4.82 -0.31 14.90
CA THR A 92 6.02 -1.00 14.37
C THR A 92 6.69 -0.22 13.24
N ARG A 93 5.93 0.57 12.49
CA ARG A 93 6.36 1.28 11.28
C ARG A 93 7.03 0.36 10.26
N ARG A 94 6.61 -0.90 10.19
CA ARG A 94 7.19 -1.91 9.29
C ARG A 94 6.35 -2.08 8.04
N PHE A 95 6.99 -2.02 6.87
CA PHE A 95 6.32 -2.28 5.59
C PHE A 95 5.68 -3.67 5.52
N ALA A 96 6.33 -4.67 6.09
CA ALA A 96 5.82 -6.05 6.15
C ALA A 96 4.47 -6.18 6.88
N ILE A 97 4.09 -5.21 7.71
CA ILE A 97 2.80 -5.16 8.41
C ILE A 97 1.84 -4.21 7.68
N ALA A 98 2.35 -3.07 7.21
CA ALA A 98 1.57 -2.07 6.48
C ALA A 98 0.96 -2.62 5.20
N ALA A 99 1.71 -3.38 4.40
CA ALA A 99 1.24 -3.90 3.12
C ALA A 99 0.08 -4.90 3.29
N PRO A 100 0.16 -5.93 4.15
CA PRO A 100 -0.99 -6.76 4.47
C PRO A 100 -2.16 -5.98 5.08
N GLY A 101 -1.88 -5.02 5.98
CA GLY A 101 -2.92 -4.17 6.56
C GLY A 101 -3.71 -3.40 5.51
N TRP A 102 -3.01 -2.79 4.55
CA TRP A 102 -3.64 -2.11 3.43
C TRP A 102 -4.44 -3.06 2.53
N MET A 103 -3.92 -4.25 2.23
CA MET A 103 -4.62 -5.25 1.42
C MET A 103 -5.91 -5.72 2.09
N VAL A 104 -5.85 -6.07 3.39
CA VAL A 104 -7.03 -6.50 4.16
C VAL A 104 -8.08 -5.39 4.20
N THR A 105 -7.68 -4.15 4.49
CA THR A 105 -8.60 -3.00 4.51
C THR A 105 -9.21 -2.73 3.13
N THR A 106 -8.44 -2.92 2.05
CA THR A 106 -8.94 -2.77 0.68
C THR A 106 -9.97 -3.85 0.34
N VAL A 107 -9.72 -5.11 0.71
CA VAL A 107 -10.70 -6.19 0.53
C VAL A 107 -11.96 -5.91 1.36
N ALA A 108 -11.81 -5.43 2.60
CA ALA A 108 -12.94 -5.04 3.44
C ALA A 108 -13.83 -3.98 2.75
N LEU A 109 -13.24 -3.01 2.06
CA LEU A 109 -13.98 -2.01 1.30
C LEU A 109 -14.85 -2.64 0.20
N PHE A 110 -14.30 -3.56 -0.60
CA PHE A 110 -15.07 -4.27 -1.64
C PHE A 110 -16.19 -5.13 -1.04
N ILE A 111 -15.90 -5.89 0.02
CA ILE A 111 -16.91 -6.69 0.72
C ILE A 111 -18.03 -5.81 1.28
N SER A 112 -17.71 -4.59 1.73
CA SER A 112 -18.73 -3.67 2.24
C SER A 112 -19.75 -3.25 1.18
N LEU A 113 -19.32 -3.06 -0.07
CA LEU A 113 -20.21 -2.76 -1.18
C LEU A 113 -21.11 -3.96 -1.50
N LEU A 114 -20.54 -5.17 -1.47
CA LEU A 114 -21.31 -6.41 -1.62
C LEU A 114 -22.30 -6.62 -0.48
N ALA A 115 -21.94 -6.28 0.76
CA ALA A 115 -22.82 -6.35 1.92
C ALA A 115 -24.07 -5.45 1.73
N ILE A 116 -23.85 -4.19 1.35
CA ILE A 116 -24.95 -3.26 1.06
C ILE A 116 -25.81 -3.81 -0.08
N TRP A 117 -25.17 -4.22 -1.19
CA TRP A 117 -25.87 -4.67 -2.38
C TRP A 117 -26.71 -5.93 -2.13
N LEU A 118 -26.15 -6.91 -1.43
CA LEU A 118 -26.82 -8.20 -1.19
C LEU A 118 -28.04 -8.04 -0.28
N ARG A 119 -27.94 -7.24 0.80
CA ARG A 119 -29.12 -6.94 1.63
C ARG A 119 -30.17 -6.17 0.83
N ARG A 120 -29.79 -5.18 0.01
CA ARG A 120 -30.75 -4.42 -0.81
C ARG A 120 -31.43 -5.25 -1.91
N THR A 121 -30.77 -6.30 -2.38
CA THR A 121 -31.34 -7.22 -3.38
C THR A 121 -32.33 -8.21 -2.75
N SER A 122 -32.18 -8.49 -1.45
CA SER A 122 -33.12 -9.32 -0.72
C SER A 122 -34.33 -8.50 -0.26
N ALA A 123 -35.38 -8.45 -1.07
CA ALA A 123 -36.58 -7.67 -0.81
C ALA A 123 -37.20 -7.95 0.57
N THR A 124 -37.22 -9.22 1.00
CA THR A 124 -37.78 -9.64 2.29
C THR A 124 -36.95 -9.14 3.47
N ILE A 125 -35.62 -9.23 3.39
CA ILE A 125 -34.71 -8.82 4.48
C ILE A 125 -34.65 -7.29 4.57
N ALA A 126 -34.61 -6.59 3.42
CA ALA A 126 -34.53 -5.14 3.38
C ALA A 126 -35.79 -4.44 3.93
N GLU A 127 -36.95 -5.06 3.78
CA GLU A 127 -38.24 -4.54 4.28
C GLU A 127 -38.38 -4.74 5.80
N GLU A 128 -37.83 -5.83 6.34
CA GLU A 128 -37.91 -6.13 7.78
C GLU A 128 -36.80 -5.45 8.59
N TYR A 129 -35.56 -5.44 8.08
CA TYR A 129 -34.39 -4.88 8.78
C TYR A 129 -33.53 -4.01 7.85
N SER A 130 -33.75 -2.69 7.90
CA SER A 130 -32.91 -1.71 7.21
C SER A 130 -31.51 -1.60 7.83
N HIS A 131 -30.52 -1.24 7.02
CA HIS A 131 -29.17 -0.91 7.53
C HIS A 131 -29.23 0.28 8.49
N GLY A 132 -28.59 0.14 9.63
CA GLY A 132 -28.38 1.22 10.59
C GLY A 132 -27.25 2.14 10.18
N THR A 133 -27.08 3.24 10.91
CA THR A 133 -26.07 4.27 10.61
C THR A 133 -24.64 3.79 10.87
N GLY A 134 -24.44 2.79 11.74
CA GLY A 134 -23.14 2.27 12.12
C GLY A 134 -22.37 1.67 10.95
N ILE A 135 -23.06 0.91 10.07
CA ILE A 135 -22.39 0.26 8.94
C ILE A 135 -21.83 1.30 7.96
N TYR A 136 -22.56 2.37 7.69
CA TYR A 136 -22.12 3.44 6.80
C TYR A 136 -20.92 4.19 7.39
N LEU A 137 -20.92 4.44 8.70
CA LEU A 137 -19.79 5.06 9.38
C LEU A 137 -18.53 4.18 9.31
N ALA A 138 -18.69 2.86 9.51
CA ALA A 138 -17.61 1.89 9.37
C ALA A 138 -17.06 1.84 7.93
N ILE A 139 -17.94 1.89 6.92
CA ILE A 139 -17.55 1.91 5.50
C ILE A 139 -16.75 3.16 5.16
N VAL A 140 -17.20 4.33 5.62
CA VAL A 140 -16.46 5.58 5.41
C VAL A 140 -15.09 5.52 6.08
N ALA A 141 -15.00 5.02 7.31
CA ALA A 141 -13.72 4.85 8.00
C ALA A 141 -12.77 3.93 7.24
N VAL A 142 -13.26 2.78 6.75
CA VAL A 142 -12.49 1.85 5.92
C VAL A 142 -12.05 2.51 4.61
N ALA A 143 -12.96 3.18 3.90
CA ALA A 143 -12.64 3.86 2.64
C ALA A 143 -11.54 4.91 2.81
N VAL A 144 -11.67 5.78 3.82
CA VAL A 144 -10.66 6.79 4.14
C VAL A 144 -9.33 6.13 4.53
N ALA A 145 -9.36 5.02 5.28
CA ALA A 145 -8.16 4.27 5.65
C ALA A 145 -7.44 3.71 4.41
N VAL A 146 -8.16 3.15 3.43
CA VAL A 146 -7.57 2.65 2.17
C VAL A 146 -6.76 3.75 1.48
N PHE A 147 -7.33 4.95 1.34
CA PHE A 147 -6.63 6.06 0.69
C PHE A 147 -5.49 6.63 1.55
N ALA A 148 -5.66 6.67 2.87
CA ALA A 148 -4.62 7.12 3.81
C ALA A 148 -3.38 6.20 3.80
N TYR A 149 -3.56 4.91 3.49
CA TYR A 149 -2.48 3.95 3.33
C TYR A 149 -1.65 4.15 2.06
N ILE A 150 -2.19 4.74 0.98
CA ILE A 150 -1.47 4.92 -0.29
C ILE A 150 -0.10 5.59 -0.09
N PRO A 151 0.00 6.79 0.52
CA PRO A 151 1.30 7.41 0.77
C PRO A 151 2.18 6.64 1.77
N VAL A 152 1.59 5.81 2.65
CA VAL A 152 2.34 4.99 3.62
C VAL A 152 3.01 3.79 2.93
N VAL A 153 2.34 3.19 1.95
CA VAL A 153 2.83 2.01 1.22
C VAL A 153 3.70 2.40 0.03
N VAL A 154 3.34 3.47 -0.68
CA VAL A 154 4.06 3.94 -1.90
C VAL A 154 5.14 4.96 -1.56
N GLY A 155 5.04 5.64 -0.41
CA GLY A 155 5.99 6.66 0.01
C GLY A 155 7.40 6.10 0.13
N ARG A 156 8.36 6.77 -0.52
CA ARG A 156 9.78 6.52 -0.31
C ARG A 156 10.14 6.91 1.12
N SER A 157 10.86 6.06 1.84
CA SER A 157 11.28 6.40 3.20
C SER A 157 12.16 7.67 3.17
N ALA A 158 12.01 8.56 4.16
CA ALA A 158 12.77 9.80 4.21
C ALA A 158 14.29 9.57 4.14
N GLN A 159 14.78 8.44 4.67
CA GLN A 159 16.17 8.01 4.52
C GLN A 159 16.56 7.69 3.07
N GLN A 160 15.68 7.08 2.28
CA GLN A 160 15.93 6.85 0.85
C GLN A 160 15.95 8.17 0.08
N ALA A 161 15.08 9.12 0.44
CA ALA A 161 15.06 10.45 -0.16
C ALA A 161 16.32 11.26 0.19
N GLU A 162 16.76 11.23 1.45
CA GLU A 162 17.99 11.88 1.89
C GLU A 162 19.24 11.22 1.30
N ALA A 163 19.29 9.89 1.21
CA ALA A 163 20.37 9.17 0.55
C ALA A 163 20.41 9.48 -0.96
N ALA A 164 19.26 9.59 -1.62
CA ALA A 164 19.17 10.02 -3.01
C ALA A 164 19.61 11.49 -3.18
N ALA A 165 19.22 12.38 -2.27
CA ALA A 165 19.65 13.78 -2.28
C ALA A 165 21.16 13.91 -2.04
N ARG A 166 21.73 13.13 -1.12
CA ARG A 166 23.18 13.04 -0.91
C ARG A 166 23.90 12.51 -2.15
N ARG A 167 23.35 11.49 -2.82
CA ARG A 167 23.88 10.98 -4.09
C ARG A 167 23.84 12.04 -5.19
N ALA A 168 22.73 12.75 -5.35
CA ALA A 168 22.60 13.83 -6.32
C ALA A 168 23.56 15.01 -6.01
N ALA A 169 23.79 15.32 -4.74
CA ALA A 169 24.78 16.32 -4.33
C ALA A 169 26.24 15.84 -4.52
N SER A 170 26.50 14.53 -4.43
CA SER A 170 27.82 13.94 -4.71
C SER A 170 28.06 13.60 -6.18
N GLU A 171 27.01 13.56 -7.01
CA GLU A 171 27.10 13.33 -8.47
C GLU A 171 27.85 14.48 -9.17
N GLU A 172 27.96 15.64 -8.52
CA GLU A 172 28.85 16.75 -8.90
C GLU A 172 30.35 16.39 -8.76
N LEU A 173 30.69 15.29 -8.07
CA LEU A 173 32.06 14.79 -7.85
C LEU A 173 32.31 13.39 -8.43
N ASP A 174 31.43 12.87 -9.28
CA ASP A 174 31.63 11.55 -9.89
C ASP A 174 32.73 11.61 -10.97
N GLU A 175 33.98 11.60 -10.49
CA GLU A 175 35.21 11.53 -11.26
C GLU A 175 35.20 10.35 -12.24
N VAL A 176 34.52 9.25 -11.90
CA VAL A 176 34.38 8.08 -12.78
C VAL A 176 33.38 8.37 -13.90
N ALA A 177 32.23 8.97 -13.62
CA ALA A 177 31.29 9.40 -14.67
C ALA A 177 31.85 10.55 -15.54
N ALA A 178 32.69 11.42 -14.98
CA ALA A 178 33.41 12.45 -15.71
C ALA A 178 34.50 11.82 -16.60
N ALA A 179 35.32 10.92 -16.06
CA ALA A 179 36.35 10.17 -16.80
C ALA A 179 35.74 9.26 -17.88
N GLN A 180 34.57 8.65 -17.65
CA GLN A 180 33.85 7.86 -18.66
C GLN A 180 33.26 8.75 -19.76
N ARG A 181 32.78 9.96 -19.43
CA ARG A 181 32.36 10.96 -20.44
C ARG A 181 33.54 11.46 -21.25
N GLU A 182 34.67 11.75 -20.60
CA GLU A 182 35.91 12.20 -21.25
C GLU A 182 36.52 11.10 -22.13
N ALA A 183 36.56 9.85 -21.65
CA ALA A 183 36.97 8.68 -22.43
C ALA A 183 36.00 8.36 -23.57
N GLY A 184 34.69 8.58 -23.38
CA GLY A 184 33.69 8.46 -24.42
C GLY A 184 33.83 9.50 -25.52
N VAL A 185 34.27 10.73 -25.17
CA VAL A 185 34.52 11.82 -26.12
C VAL A 185 35.83 11.60 -26.91
N SER A 186 36.88 11.05 -26.29
CA SER A 186 38.15 10.77 -26.97
C SER A 186 38.06 9.55 -27.91
N THR A 187 37.26 8.55 -27.56
CA THR A 187 37.14 7.31 -28.35
C THR A 187 36.22 7.49 -29.59
N GLY A 188 35.34 8.51 -29.58
CA GLY A 188 34.36 8.74 -30.64
C GLY A 188 34.81 9.56 -31.86
N ARG A 189 35.90 10.34 -31.77
CA ARG A 189 36.34 11.20 -32.88
C ARG A 189 37.40 10.60 -33.81
N GLU A 190 38.18 9.63 -33.34
CA GLU A 190 39.33 9.10 -34.09
C GLU A 190 39.33 7.59 -34.30
N ASN A 191 38.32 6.85 -33.80
CA ASN A 191 38.30 5.39 -33.94
C ASN A 191 37.54 4.95 -35.22
N PRO A 192 38.23 4.54 -36.31
CA PRO A 192 37.59 4.12 -37.55
C PRO A 192 36.77 2.82 -37.41
N LEU A 193 36.84 2.13 -36.26
CA LEU A 193 36.05 0.92 -35.97
C LEU A 193 34.72 1.20 -35.26
N LEU A 194 34.50 2.42 -34.75
CA LEU A 194 33.25 2.84 -34.09
C LEU A 194 32.38 3.68 -35.05
N ILE A 195 32.24 3.22 -36.29
CA ILE A 195 31.27 3.78 -37.23
C ILE A 195 29.89 3.26 -36.79
N ASP A 196 29.00 4.15 -36.36
CA ASP A 196 27.61 3.79 -36.02
C ASP A 196 26.79 3.51 -37.31
N ASP A 197 27.02 2.33 -37.87
CA ASP A 197 26.34 1.82 -39.06
C ASP A 197 24.91 1.35 -38.79
N ARG A 198 24.43 1.36 -37.54
CA ARG A 198 23.11 0.81 -37.19
C ARG A 198 21.99 1.57 -37.90
N ARG A 199 22.11 2.89 -37.98
CA ARG A 199 21.13 3.76 -38.66
C ARG A 199 21.13 3.55 -40.17
N ALA A 200 22.31 3.41 -40.78
CA ALA A 200 22.46 3.13 -42.21
C ALA A 200 21.87 1.76 -42.59
N ARG A 201 22.19 0.70 -41.82
CA ARG A 201 21.63 -0.66 -42.05
C ARG A 201 20.14 -0.76 -41.76
N ALA A 202 19.58 0.08 -40.89
CA ALA A 202 18.14 0.16 -40.69
C ALA A 202 17.45 0.80 -41.91
N ALA A 203 18.02 1.88 -42.45
CA ALA A 203 17.51 2.54 -43.66
C ALA A 203 17.58 1.65 -44.91
N GLU A 204 18.67 0.89 -45.10
CA GLU A 204 18.77 -0.08 -46.20
C GLU A 204 17.74 -1.20 -46.11
N ARG A 205 17.41 -1.66 -44.89
CA ARG A 205 16.38 -2.68 -44.69
C ARG A 205 14.99 -2.18 -45.04
N HIS A 206 14.67 -0.93 -44.73
CA HIS A 206 13.40 -0.33 -45.17
C HIS A 206 13.36 -0.15 -46.69
N ARG A 207 14.45 0.30 -47.31
CA ARG A 207 14.51 0.49 -48.77
C ARG A 207 14.34 -0.81 -49.57
N ARG A 208 14.85 -1.95 -49.06
CA ARG A 208 14.67 -3.28 -49.67
C ARG A 208 13.26 -3.87 -49.51
N LEU A 209 12.42 -3.28 -48.66
CA LEU A 209 11.03 -3.71 -48.47
C LEU A 209 10.04 -2.91 -49.33
N ASP A 210 10.47 -1.75 -49.84
CA ASP A 210 9.69 -0.87 -50.71
C ASP A 210 9.97 -1.10 -52.22
N GLU A 211 10.95 -1.94 -52.57
CA GLU A 211 11.19 -2.51 -53.92
C GLU A 211 10.59 -3.92 -54.03
#